data_AF-A0A6L5NTC8-F1
#
_entry.id   AF-A0A6L5NTC8-F1
#
_cell.length_a   1.000
_cell.length_b   1.000
_cell.length_c   1.000
_cell.angle_alpha   90.00
_cell.angle_beta   90.00
_cell.angle_gamma   90.00
#
_symmetry.space_group_name_H-M   'P 1'
#
loop_
_entity.id
_entity.type
_entity.pdbx_description
1 polymer ?
#
loop_
_entity_poly.entity_id
_entity_poly.type
_entity_poly.pdbx_seq_one_letter_code
_entity_poly.pdbx_strand_id
1 'polypeptide(L)'
;MVSRDHFPVMGAMANVAPMHVRFQQQRQLLQWQQSPKYWQQNIAPHYQQLYVLGGFGSRGISSAPLVAESLAAMMTGELSPLGMTLQTLLSPNRMWMRKLLKGKAI
;
A
#
# COMPACT_ATOMS: atom_id res chain seq x y z
N MET A 1 -6.73 -9.43 -14.41
CA MET A 1 -6.40 -8.01 -14.17
C MET A 1 -4.93 -7.90 -13.79
N VAL A 2 -4.21 -6.91 -14.33
CA VAL A 2 -2.77 -6.67 -14.08
C VAL A 2 -2.55 -5.22 -13.67
N SER A 3 -1.66 -4.95 -12.71
CA SER A 3 -1.25 -3.59 -12.38
C SER A 3 -0.24 -3.06 -13.40
N ARG A 4 -0.12 -1.73 -13.53
CA ARG A 4 0.84 -1.10 -14.45
C ARG A 4 2.30 -1.43 -14.13
N ASP A 5 2.60 -1.75 -12.88
CA ASP A 5 3.93 -2.15 -12.43
C ASP A 5 4.14 -3.68 -12.41
N HIS A 6 3.17 -4.46 -12.87
CA HIS A 6 3.20 -5.93 -12.95
C HIS A 6 3.43 -6.66 -11.61
N PHE A 7 3.36 -5.95 -10.49
CA PHE A 7 3.35 -6.55 -9.16
C PHE A 7 1.92 -6.91 -8.74
N PRO A 8 1.70 -8.11 -8.18
CA PRO A 8 0.42 -8.42 -7.55
C PRO A 8 0.12 -7.43 -6.42
N VAL A 9 -1.14 -7.39 -6.02
CA VAL A 9 -1.63 -6.54 -4.95
C VAL A 9 -1.95 -7.43 -3.76
N MET A 10 -1.27 -7.20 -2.65
CA MET A 10 -1.41 -7.99 -1.42
C MET A 10 -1.30 -7.10 -0.19
N GLY A 11 -2.21 -7.30 0.77
CA GLY A 11 -2.14 -6.71 2.12
C GLY A 11 -3.45 -6.07 2.56
N ALA A 12 -3.40 -5.27 3.63
CA ALA A 12 -4.56 -4.55 4.17
C ALA A 12 -5.11 -3.53 3.14
N MET A 13 -6.42 -3.57 2.93
CA MET A 13 -7.09 -2.73 1.93
C MET A 13 -6.98 -1.25 2.31
N ALA A 14 -6.45 -0.45 1.38
CA ALA A 14 -6.28 0.99 1.58
C ALA A 14 -7.64 1.68 1.74
N ASN A 15 -7.74 2.60 2.71
CA ASN A 15 -8.89 3.47 2.85
C ASN A 15 -8.57 4.84 2.27
N VAL A 16 -8.97 5.06 1.02
CA VAL A 16 -8.51 6.20 0.22
C VAL A 16 -9.21 7.51 0.63
N ALA A 17 -10.47 7.46 1.06
CA ALA A 17 -11.21 8.65 1.50
C ALA A 17 -10.50 9.44 2.63
N PRO A 18 -10.12 8.83 3.77
CA PRO A 18 -9.35 9.53 4.80
C PRO A 18 -7.93 9.89 4.35
N MET A 19 -7.34 9.19 3.37
CA MET A 19 -6.06 9.62 2.78
C MET A 19 -6.21 10.98 2.08
N HIS A 20 -7.26 11.14 1.27
CA HIS A 20 -7.54 12.43 0.62
C HIS A 20 -7.80 13.54 1.64
N VAL A 21 -8.59 13.27 2.69
CA VAL A 21 -8.89 14.26 3.73
C VAL A 21 -7.62 14.73 4.44
N ARG A 22 -6.77 13.80 4.91
CA ARG A 22 -5.49 14.13 5.57
C ARG A 22 -4.59 14.98 4.68
N PHE A 23 -4.52 14.63 3.41
CA PHE A 23 -3.74 15.35 2.42
C PHE A 23 -4.28 16.77 2.13
N GLN A 24 -5.60 16.93 2.04
CA GLN A 24 -6.22 18.25 1.87
C GLN A 24 -5.99 19.16 3.08
N GLN A 25 -6.05 18.61 4.29
CA GLN A 25 -5.74 19.37 5.52
C GLN A 25 -4.30 19.89 5.50
N GLN A 26 -3.33 19.07 5.10
CA GLN A 26 -1.93 19.50 4.96
C GLN A 26 -1.74 20.63 3.96
N ARG A 27 -2.50 20.59 2.86
CA ARG A 27 -2.53 21.66 1.85
C ARG A 27 -3.09 22.96 2.42
N GLN A 28 -4.20 22.89 3.15
CA GLN A 28 -4.85 24.06 3.75
C GLN A 28 -3.96 24.74 4.80
N LEU A 29 -3.25 23.97 5.60
CA LEU A 29 -2.31 24.50 6.61
C LEU A 29 -1.01 25.06 6.01
N LEU A 30 -0.88 25.14 4.67
CA LEU A 30 0.36 25.50 3.95
C LEU A 30 1.57 24.62 4.31
N GLN A 31 1.36 23.51 5.02
CA GLN A 31 2.36 22.51 5.38
C GLN A 31 2.62 21.51 4.24
N TRP A 32 2.20 21.86 3.02
CA TRP A 32 2.36 21.06 1.81
C TRP A 32 3.79 20.56 1.58
N GLN A 33 4.79 21.43 1.81
CA GLN A 33 6.20 21.08 1.67
C GLN A 33 6.65 20.01 2.67
N GLN A 34 5.94 19.85 3.79
CA GLN A 34 6.19 18.81 4.80
C GLN A 34 5.38 17.53 4.56
N SER A 35 4.46 17.51 3.57
CA SER A 35 3.67 16.32 3.23
C SER A 35 4.53 15.07 3.04
N PRO A 36 5.65 15.09 2.29
CA PRO A 36 6.53 13.92 2.19
C PRO A 36 6.97 13.35 3.54
N LYS A 37 7.42 14.20 4.47
CA LYS A 37 7.88 13.78 5.80
C LYS A 37 6.75 13.22 6.64
N TYR A 38 5.56 13.81 6.56
CA TYR A 38 4.38 13.28 7.25
C TYR A 38 4.11 11.83 6.83
N TRP A 39 4.07 11.55 5.53
CA TRP A 39 3.75 10.20 5.03
C TRP A 39 4.88 9.18 5.22
N GLN A 40 6.10 9.62 5.54
CA GLN A 40 7.19 8.75 5.99
C GLN A 40 7.02 8.33 7.46
N GLN A 41 6.40 9.17 8.29
CA GLN A 41 6.28 8.99 9.74
C GLN A 41 4.92 8.46 10.17
N ASN A 42 3.91 8.50 9.30
CA ASN A 42 2.53 8.15 9.62
C ASN A 42 2.03 6.98 8.77
N ILE A 43 1.33 6.04 9.42
CA ILE A 43 0.72 4.89 8.76
C ILE A 43 -0.46 5.38 7.91
N ALA A 44 -0.52 4.90 6.66
CA ALA A 44 -1.64 5.19 5.77
C ALA A 44 -2.92 4.48 6.25
N PRO A 45 -4.08 5.18 6.22
CA PRO A 45 -5.38 4.59 6.51
C PRO A 45 -5.64 3.31 5.71
N HIS A 46 -6.16 2.31 6.40
CA HIS A 46 -6.62 1.04 5.84
C HIS A 46 -7.89 0.61 6.56
N TYR A 47 -8.65 -0.27 5.94
CA TYR A 47 -9.80 -0.90 6.58
C TYR A 47 -9.32 -1.97 7.56
N GLN A 48 -9.95 -2.05 8.73
CA GLN A 48 -9.68 -3.13 9.68
C GLN A 48 -10.22 -4.45 9.12
N GLN A 49 -9.43 -5.51 9.27
CA GLN A 49 -9.80 -6.89 8.90
C GLN A 49 -10.25 -7.09 7.44
N LEU A 50 -9.90 -6.16 6.55
CA LEU A 50 -10.15 -6.27 5.12
C LEU A 50 -8.83 -6.34 4.37
N TYR A 51 -8.62 -7.46 3.67
CA TYR A 51 -7.39 -7.75 2.96
C TYR A 51 -7.69 -7.99 1.48
N VAL A 52 -6.68 -7.76 0.64
CA VAL A 52 -6.74 -8.08 -0.78
C VAL A 52 -5.58 -8.99 -1.15
N LEU A 53 -5.85 -9.92 -2.05
CA LEU A 53 -4.87 -10.79 -2.70
C LEU A 53 -5.27 -10.93 -4.17
N GLY A 54 -4.49 -10.36 -5.09
CA GLY A 54 -4.85 -10.41 -6.50
C GLY A 54 -3.89 -9.67 -7.41
N GLY A 55 -4.37 -9.31 -8.60
CA GLY A 55 -3.55 -8.56 -9.57
C GLY A 55 -2.38 -9.35 -10.16
N PHE A 56 -2.41 -10.67 -10.09
CA PHE A 56 -1.33 -11.57 -10.50
C PHE A 56 -1.02 -11.60 -12.02
N GLY A 57 -1.87 -11.01 -12.86
CA GLY A 57 -1.69 -11.02 -14.32
C GLY A 57 -1.53 -12.44 -14.86
N SER A 58 -0.65 -12.62 -15.85
CA SER A 58 -0.34 -13.93 -16.47
C SER A 58 0.67 -14.77 -15.69
N ARG A 59 1.22 -14.26 -14.57
CA ARG A 59 2.29 -14.91 -13.78
C ARG A 59 1.78 -15.39 -12.41
N GLY A 60 0.47 -15.62 -12.30
CA GLY A 60 -0.15 -16.03 -11.04
C GLY A 60 0.35 -17.39 -10.55
N ILE A 61 0.50 -18.36 -11.44
CA ILE A 61 0.97 -19.71 -11.06
C ILE A 61 2.34 -19.66 -10.37
N SER A 62 3.24 -18.78 -10.82
CA SER A 62 4.58 -18.67 -10.26
C SER A 62 4.68 -17.79 -9.00
N SER A 63 3.77 -16.83 -8.82
CA SER A 63 3.87 -15.82 -7.75
C SER A 63 2.82 -15.95 -6.65
N ALA A 64 1.66 -16.54 -6.95
CA ALA A 64 0.57 -16.68 -5.99
C ALA A 64 0.96 -17.45 -4.71
N PRO A 65 1.71 -18.57 -4.76
CA PRO A 65 2.03 -19.31 -3.54
C PRO A 65 2.80 -18.46 -2.51
N LEU A 66 3.88 -17.80 -2.94
CA LEU A 66 4.72 -16.98 -2.05
C LEU A 66 3.99 -15.73 -1.53
N VAL A 67 3.17 -15.09 -2.37
CA VAL A 67 2.42 -13.89 -1.99
C VAL A 67 1.25 -14.24 -1.07
N ALA A 68 0.61 -15.40 -1.26
CA ALA A 68 -0.43 -15.91 -0.38
C ALA A 68 0.13 -16.23 1.01
N GLU A 69 1.28 -16.88 1.09
CA GLU A 69 1.97 -17.16 2.36
C GLU A 69 2.30 -15.86 3.11
N SER A 70 2.81 -14.85 2.39
CA SER A 70 3.09 -13.54 2.98
C SER A 70 1.84 -12.83 3.51
N LEU A 71 0.69 -13.00 2.84
CA LEU A 71 -0.57 -12.48 3.35
C LEU A 71 -1.06 -13.24 4.59
N ALA A 72 -0.97 -14.57 4.57
CA ALA A 72 -1.34 -15.40 5.71
C ALA A 72 -0.53 -14.99 6.95
N ALA A 73 0.79 -14.87 6.83
CA ALA A 73 1.66 -14.40 7.91
C ALA A 73 1.26 -13.01 8.43
N MET A 74 0.90 -12.08 7.53
CA MET A 74 0.39 -10.75 7.93
C MET A 74 -0.93 -10.83 8.71
N MET A 75 -1.83 -11.74 8.33
CA MET A 75 -3.13 -11.91 8.99
C MET A 75 -3.01 -12.59 10.35
N THR A 76 -2.05 -13.51 10.52
CA THR A 76 -1.82 -14.24 11.77
C THR A 76 -0.82 -13.58 12.71
N GLY A 77 -0.11 -12.55 12.24
CA GLY A 77 0.93 -11.88 13.03
C GLY A 77 2.27 -12.63 13.06
N GLU A 78 2.47 -13.55 12.11
CA GLU A 78 3.73 -14.27 11.93
C GLU A 78 4.76 -13.45 11.14
N LEU A 79 6.00 -13.94 11.12
CA LEU A 79 7.05 -13.34 10.32
C LEU A 79 6.80 -13.59 8.83
N SER A 80 6.69 -12.52 8.06
CA SER A 80 6.54 -12.61 6.61
C SER A 80 7.80 -13.20 5.96
N PRO A 81 7.68 -14.11 4.98
CA PRO A 81 8.81 -14.63 4.21
C PRO A 81 9.40 -13.58 3.24
N LEU A 82 8.76 -12.41 3.09
CA LEU A 82 9.17 -11.36 2.18
C LEU A 82 9.83 -10.20 2.91
N GLY A 83 10.89 -9.64 2.31
CA GLY A 83 11.49 -8.40 2.80
C GLY A 83 10.56 -7.18 2.64
N MET A 84 10.76 -6.16 3.48
CA MET A 84 9.93 -4.95 3.52
C MET A 84 9.83 -4.22 2.16
N THR A 85 10.92 -4.20 1.38
CA THR A 85 10.93 -3.60 0.03
C THR A 85 9.91 -4.27 -0.88
N LEU A 86 9.83 -5.60 -0.87
CA LEU A 86 8.88 -6.33 -1.70
C LEU A 86 7.46 -6.19 -1.16
N GLN A 87 7.27 -6.24 0.16
CA GLN A 87 5.96 -5.96 0.77
C GLN A 87 5.43 -4.57 0.40
N THR A 88 6.31 -3.56 0.33
CA THR A 88 5.96 -2.20 -0.11
C THR A 88 5.53 -2.16 -1.58
N LEU A 89 6.14 -2.99 -2.45
CA LEU A 89 5.75 -3.13 -3.86
C LEU A 89 4.45 -3.91 -4.05
N LEU A 90 4.08 -4.77 -3.10
CA LEU A 90 2.83 -5.53 -3.11
C LEU A 90 1.67 -4.75 -2.48
N SER A 91 1.97 -3.77 -1.63
CA SER A 91 0.97 -3.03 -0.86
C SER A 91 -0.18 -2.48 -1.73
N PRO A 92 -1.44 -2.56 -1.26
CA PRO A 92 -2.59 -1.99 -1.97
C PRO A 92 -2.53 -0.48 -2.07
N ASN A 93 -1.86 0.19 -1.13
CA ASN A 93 -1.77 1.65 -1.12
C ASN A 93 -0.60 2.23 -1.94
N ARG A 94 0.24 1.38 -2.56
CA ARG A 94 1.54 1.79 -3.13
C ARG A 94 1.45 2.90 -4.18
N MET A 95 0.38 2.93 -4.97
CA MET A 95 0.17 3.92 -6.04
C MET A 95 -0.07 5.32 -5.45
N TRP A 96 -0.89 5.42 -4.41
CA TRP A 96 -1.15 6.67 -3.71
C TRP A 96 0.07 7.09 -2.90
N MET A 97 0.72 6.16 -2.18
CA MET A 97 1.92 6.46 -1.41
C MET A 97 3.05 7.01 -2.28
N ARG A 98 3.26 6.50 -3.51
CA ARG A 98 4.24 7.05 -4.46
C ARG A 98 3.99 8.53 -4.81
N LYS A 99 2.73 8.96 -4.83
CA LYS A 99 2.36 10.37 -5.05
C LYS A 99 2.55 11.20 -3.78
N LEU A 100 2.00 10.71 -2.65
CA LEU A 100 2.04 11.40 -1.36
C LEU A 100 3.46 11.65 -0.85
N LEU A 101 4.36 10.67 -0.99
CA LEU A 101 5.78 10.79 -0.65
C LEU A 101 6.54 11.78 -1.54
N LYS A 102 5.98 12.16 -2.69
CA LYS A 102 6.51 13.22 -3.56
C LYS A 102 5.79 14.55 -3.36
N GLY A 103 4.89 14.64 -2.38
CA GLY A 103 3.99 15.78 -2.20
C GLY A 103 3.20 16.01 -3.49
N LYS A 104 2.47 15.00 -3.97
CA LYS A 104 1.59 15.12 -5.14
C LYS A 104 0.17 14.74 -4.76
N ALA A 105 -0.78 15.40 -5.43
CA ALA A 105 -2.21 15.14 -5.26
C ALA A 105 -2.55 13.69 -5.61
N ILE A 106 -3.28 13.08 -4.68
CA ILE A 106 -4.01 11.84 -4.89
C ILE A 106 -5.43 12.14 -5.29
#